data_AF-A0A7S2B0X8-F1
#
_entry.id   AF-A0A7S2B0X8-F1
#
_cell.length_a   1.000
_cell.length_b   1.000
_cell.length_c   1.000
_cell.angle_alpha   90.00
_cell.angle_beta   90.00
_cell.angle_gamma   90.00
#
_symmetry.space_group_name_H-M   'P 1'
#
loop_
_entity.id
_entity.type
_entity.pdbx_description
1 polymer ?
#
loop_
_entity_poly.entity_id
_entity_poly.type
_entity_poly.pdbx_seq_one_letter_code
_entity_poly.pdbx_strand_id
1 'polypeptide(L)'
;AKARLETAWWKAHDIFANCTRDLARTTGASIEETRLVTRIQECKGYSQAFDQYSREWHFLEHLEHGDHCGGWCSVQLPIWKQSREPSDSCSSAVARAMVGNVSLMGFQVTIYCGIVLFLACVALLMYPGWFLSL
;
A
#
# COMPACT_ATOMS: atom_id res chain seq x y z
N ALA A 1 -2.51 -7.98 7.08
CA ALA A 1 -2.35 -7.44 5.71
C ALA A 1 -1.10 -6.57 5.58
N LYS A 2 -0.98 -5.42 6.27
CA LYS A 2 0.17 -4.49 6.14
C LYS A 2 1.53 -5.14 6.38
N ALA A 3 1.68 -5.92 7.46
CA ALA A 3 2.94 -6.62 7.76
C ALA A 3 3.35 -7.63 6.68
N ARG A 4 2.38 -8.33 6.08
CA ARG A 4 2.64 -9.29 5.00
C ARG A 4 3.13 -8.59 3.72
N LEU A 5 2.58 -7.42 3.38
CA LEU A 5 3.06 -6.59 2.28
C LEU A 5 4.49 -6.09 2.51
N GLU A 6 4.80 -5.68 3.74
CA GLU A 6 6.17 -5.30 4.11
C GLU A 6 7.15 -6.47 3.93
N THR A 7 6.81 -7.65 4.45
CA THR A 7 7.64 -8.86 4.26
C THR A 7 7.78 -9.24 2.79
N ALA A 8 6.70 -9.16 2.02
CA ALA A 8 6.72 -9.46 0.59
C ALA A 8 7.63 -8.47 -0.16
N TRP A 9 7.57 -7.18 0.18
CA TRP A 9 8.42 -6.16 -0.41
C TRP A 9 9.89 -6.39 -0.08
N TRP A 10 10.24 -6.66 1.18
CA TRP A 10 11.63 -6.98 1.56
C TRP A 10 12.14 -8.23 0.85
N LYS A 11 11.29 -9.24 0.66
CA LYS A 11 11.68 -10.43 -0.08
C LYS A 11 12.02 -10.12 -1.54
N ALA A 12 11.21 -9.28 -2.20
CA ALA A 12 11.50 -8.80 -3.55
C ALA A 12 12.78 -7.95 -3.59
N HIS A 13 12.93 -7.05 -2.62
CA HIS A 13 14.09 -6.19 -2.47
C HIS A 13 15.39 -7.00 -2.37
N ASP A 14 15.43 -8.02 -1.53
CA ASP A 14 16.62 -8.86 -1.34
C ASP A 14 16.98 -9.63 -2.62
N ILE A 15 15.99 -10.18 -3.33
CA ILE A 15 16.20 -10.85 -4.61
C ILE A 15 16.80 -9.88 -5.63
N PHE A 16 16.19 -8.70 -5.76
CA PHE A 16 16.61 -7.69 -6.70
C PHE A 16 17.99 -7.12 -6.37
N ALA A 17 18.27 -6.80 -5.11
CA ALA A 17 19.55 -6.24 -4.66
C ALA A 17 20.71 -7.23 -4.83
N ASN A 18 20.46 -8.53 -4.62
CA ASN A 18 21.47 -9.56 -4.89
C ASN A 18 21.72 -9.69 -6.39
N CYS A 19 20.66 -9.71 -7.19
CA CYS A 19 20.72 -9.81 -8.64
C CYS A 19 21.47 -8.64 -9.29
N THR A 20 21.17 -7.40 -8.90
CA THR A 20 21.86 -6.20 -9.39
C THR A 20 23.32 -6.17 -8.96
N ARG A 21 23.63 -6.57 -7.72
CA ARG A 21 25.02 -6.66 -7.25
C ARG A 21 25.84 -7.70 -8.03
N ASP A 22 25.26 -8.85 -8.32
CA ASP A 22 25.92 -9.89 -9.11
C ASP A 22 26.11 -9.45 -10.57
N LEU A 23 25.13 -8.76 -11.15
CA LEU A 23 25.26 -8.16 -12.48
C LEU A 23 26.34 -7.07 -12.51
N ALA A 24 26.43 -6.21 -11.50
CA ALA A 24 27.44 -5.17 -11.40
C ALA A 24 28.86 -5.78 -11.32
N ARG A 25 29.03 -6.86 -10.56
CA ARG A 25 30.31 -7.59 -10.45
C ARG A 25 30.74 -8.24 -11.76
N THR A 26 29.80 -8.78 -12.53
CA THR A 26 30.10 -9.50 -13.78
C THR A 26 30.36 -8.56 -14.95
N THR A 27 29.65 -7.43 -15.00
CA THR A 27 29.75 -6.44 -16.09
C THR A 27 30.78 -5.34 -15.82
N GLY A 28 31.15 -5.11 -14.56
CA GLY A 28 31.98 -3.97 -14.15
C GLY A 28 31.22 -2.63 -14.11
N ALA A 29 29.91 -2.63 -14.39
CA ALA A 29 29.06 -1.45 -14.31
C ALA A 29 28.70 -1.09 -12.86
N SER A 30 28.23 0.14 -12.64
CA SER A 30 27.77 0.58 -11.31
C SER A 30 26.47 -0.13 -10.88
N ILE A 31 26.20 -0.18 -9.58
CA ILE A 31 24.96 -0.78 -9.04
C ILE A 31 23.73 0.00 -9.56
N GLU A 32 23.88 1.31 -9.70
CA GLU A 32 22.85 2.24 -10.12
C GLU A 32 22.49 2.04 -11.60
N GLU A 33 23.50 1.84 -12.46
CA GLU A 33 23.26 1.51 -13.88
C GLU A 33 22.65 0.13 -14.04
N THR A 34 23.18 -0.87 -13.32
CA THR A 34 22.64 -2.23 -13.38
C THR A 34 21.21 -2.30 -12.88
N ARG A 35 20.84 -1.51 -11.87
CA ARG A 35 19.46 -1.40 -11.37
C ARG A 35 18.47 -0.92 -12.44
N LEU A 36 18.89 -0.02 -13.33
CA LEU A 36 18.01 0.52 -14.38
C LEU A 36 17.73 -0.48 -15.51
N VAL A 37 18.62 -1.43 -15.73
CA VAL A 37 18.49 -2.44 -16.79
C VAL A 37 18.00 -3.79 -16.29
N THR A 38 18.19 -4.09 -14.99
CA THR A 38 17.78 -5.36 -14.38
C THR A 38 16.27 -5.39 -14.20
N ARG A 39 15.65 -6.49 -14.63
CA ARG A 39 14.24 -6.79 -14.33
C ARG A 39 14.18 -7.84 -13.23
N ILE A 40 13.45 -7.59 -12.15
CA ILE A 40 13.35 -8.55 -11.05
C ILE A 40 12.79 -9.91 -11.50
N GLN A 41 11.94 -9.93 -12.53
CA GLN A 41 11.36 -11.16 -13.09
C GLN A 41 12.43 -12.11 -13.66
N GLU A 42 13.59 -11.60 -14.05
CA GLU A 42 14.72 -12.37 -14.60
C GLU A 42 15.69 -12.82 -13.51
N CYS A 43 15.53 -12.35 -12.27
CA CYS A 43 16.43 -12.65 -11.16
C CYS A 43 16.21 -14.05 -10.59
N LYS A 44 17.31 -14.71 -10.24
CA LYS A 44 17.29 -16.04 -9.62
C LYS A 44 16.50 -16.02 -8.30
N GLY A 45 15.56 -16.94 -8.16
CA GLY A 45 14.71 -17.06 -6.96
C GLY A 45 13.43 -16.23 -7.02
N TYR A 46 13.23 -15.41 -8.06
CA TYR A 46 11.99 -14.67 -8.25
C TYR A 46 10.79 -15.60 -8.41
N SER A 47 10.86 -16.58 -9.33
CA SER A 47 9.74 -17.52 -9.59
C SER A 47 9.28 -18.26 -8.33
N GLN A 48 10.20 -18.80 -7.56
CA GLN A 48 9.90 -19.52 -6.32
C GLN A 48 9.23 -18.61 -5.27
N ALA A 49 9.69 -17.38 -5.13
CA ALA A 49 9.11 -16.43 -4.21
C ALA A 49 7.79 -15.84 -4.74
N PHE A 50 7.63 -15.74 -6.05
CA PHE A 50 6.40 -15.31 -6.72
C PHE A 50 5.25 -16.26 -6.39
N ASP A 51 5.47 -17.57 -6.35
CA ASP A 51 4.43 -18.53 -5.96
C ASP A 51 3.87 -18.26 -4.55
N GLN A 52 4.72 -17.77 -3.63
CA GLN A 52 4.33 -17.45 -2.25
C GLN A 52 3.69 -16.07 -2.09
N TYR A 53 4.14 -15.08 -2.89
CA TYR A 53 3.80 -13.66 -2.73
C TYR A 53 3.11 -13.04 -3.96
N SER A 54 2.62 -13.85 -4.90
CA SER A 54 2.07 -13.40 -6.19
C SER A 54 1.05 -12.27 -6.04
N ARG A 55 0.10 -12.41 -5.11
CA ARG A 55 -0.93 -11.40 -4.84
C ARG A 55 -0.33 -10.09 -4.33
N GLU A 56 0.58 -10.17 -3.37
CA GLU A 56 1.25 -9.01 -2.81
C GLU A 56 2.13 -8.30 -3.84
N TRP A 57 2.88 -9.06 -4.63
CA TRP A 57 3.79 -8.52 -5.63
C TRP A 57 3.05 -7.89 -6.81
N HIS A 58 1.95 -8.48 -7.28
CA HIS A 58 1.10 -7.82 -8.28
C HIS A 58 0.52 -6.51 -7.76
N PHE A 59 0.10 -6.48 -6.50
CA PHE A 59 -0.40 -5.25 -5.88
C PHE A 59 0.69 -4.19 -5.78
N LEU A 60 1.88 -4.56 -5.30
CA LEU A 60 3.02 -3.64 -5.18
C LEU A 60 3.50 -3.15 -6.56
N GLU A 61 3.60 -4.04 -7.55
CA GLU A 61 3.94 -3.71 -8.93
C GLU A 61 2.94 -2.71 -9.51
N HIS A 62 1.64 -2.94 -9.33
CA HIS A 62 0.60 -2.02 -9.78
C HIS A 62 0.75 -0.63 -9.14
N LEU A 63 1.04 -0.56 -7.84
CA LEU A 63 1.25 0.71 -7.13
C LEU A 63 2.52 1.43 -7.59
N GLU A 64 3.64 0.74 -7.76
CA GLU A 64 4.87 1.37 -8.24
C GLU A 64 4.70 1.94 -9.66
N HIS A 65 3.96 1.22 -10.52
CA HIS A 65 3.66 1.70 -11.87
C HIS A 65 2.68 2.88 -11.88
N GLY A 66 1.57 2.79 -11.14
CA GLY A 66 0.50 3.79 -11.12
C GLY A 66 0.83 5.02 -10.28
N ASP A 67 1.17 4.82 -9.00
CA ASP A 67 1.32 5.88 -8.01
C ASP A 67 2.76 6.40 -7.88
N HIS A 68 3.69 5.89 -8.71
CA HIS A 68 5.09 6.34 -8.74
C HIS A 68 5.77 6.30 -7.37
N CYS A 69 5.45 5.29 -6.56
CA CYS A 69 5.97 5.12 -5.21
C CYS A 69 7.10 4.07 -5.18
N GLY A 70 7.84 4.01 -4.08
CA GLY A 70 8.85 2.97 -3.85
C GLY A 70 8.97 2.61 -2.38
N GLY A 71 9.08 1.32 -2.09
CA GLY A 71 8.98 0.83 -0.71
C GLY A 71 7.54 0.74 -0.20
N TRP A 72 7.31 -0.09 0.81
CA TRP A 72 5.99 -0.18 1.44
C TRP A 72 5.88 0.75 2.65
N CYS A 73 6.56 0.46 3.76
CA CYS A 73 6.51 1.29 4.97
C CYS A 73 7.50 2.46 4.97
N SER A 74 8.65 2.31 4.31
CA SER A 74 9.69 3.34 4.22
C SER A 74 9.90 3.78 2.77
N VAL A 75 10.40 5.01 2.59
CA VAL A 75 10.79 5.55 1.28
C VAL A 75 11.96 4.75 0.77
N GLN A 76 11.78 4.09 -0.37
CA GLN A 76 12.81 3.28 -1.02
C GLN A 76 12.76 3.49 -2.53
N LEU A 77 13.79 3.04 -3.24
CA LEU A 77 13.75 3.00 -4.69
C LEU A 77 12.79 1.90 -5.18
N PRO A 78 11.99 2.15 -6.24
CA PRO A 78 11.08 1.16 -6.81
C PRO A 78 11.84 -0.03 -7.40
N ILE A 79 11.24 -1.21 -7.31
CA ILE A 79 11.81 -2.50 -7.73
C ILE A 79 11.31 -2.87 -9.13
N TRP A 80 10.02 -2.70 -9.38
CA TRP A 80 9.38 -3.08 -10.64
C TRP A 80 9.45 -1.97 -11.69
N LYS A 81 9.63 -0.73 -11.26
CA LYS A 81 9.77 0.44 -12.12
C LYS A 81 11.20 0.98 -12.10
N GLN A 82 11.69 1.34 -13.28
CA GLN A 82 12.99 1.99 -13.44
C GLN A 82 12.91 3.44 -12.96
N SER A 83 13.57 3.75 -11.84
CA SER A 83 13.72 5.11 -11.32
C SER A 83 15.11 5.30 -10.72
N ARG A 84 15.63 6.52 -10.82
CA ARG A 84 16.88 6.94 -10.18
C ARG A 84 16.65 7.62 -8.83
N GLU A 85 15.44 8.11 -8.60
CA GLU A 85 15.11 8.88 -7.40
C GLU A 85 14.21 8.07 -6.47
N PRO A 86 14.48 8.08 -5.15
CA PRO A 86 13.57 7.55 -4.16
C PRO A 86 12.23 8.28 -4.26
N SER A 87 11.14 7.53 -4.25
CA SER A 87 9.79 8.11 -4.31
C SER A 87 9.06 7.90 -3.00
N ASP A 88 7.94 8.60 -2.79
CA ASP A 88 7.10 8.44 -1.60
C ASP A 88 6.83 6.95 -1.30
N SER A 89 6.66 6.61 -0.01
CA SER A 89 6.35 5.23 0.36
C SER A 89 4.97 4.83 -0.18
N CYS A 90 4.84 3.63 -0.74
CA CYS A 90 3.58 3.18 -1.33
C CYS A 90 2.43 3.13 -0.32
N SER A 91 2.72 2.88 0.97
CA SER A 91 1.68 2.96 2.00
C SER A 91 1.12 4.37 2.20
N SER A 92 1.94 5.42 2.03
CA SER A 92 1.48 6.81 2.08
C SER A 92 0.69 7.21 0.83
N ALA A 93 1.09 6.71 -0.35
CA ALA A 93 0.36 6.92 -1.60
C ALA A 93 -1.04 6.29 -1.54
N VAL A 94 -1.13 5.03 -1.10
CA VAL A 94 -2.40 4.34 -0.87
C VAL A 94 -3.25 5.06 0.18
N ALA A 95 -2.65 5.53 1.27
CA ALA A 95 -3.38 6.28 2.29
C ALA A 95 -4.00 7.56 1.70
N ARG A 96 -3.26 8.32 0.88
CA ARG A 96 -3.79 9.50 0.18
C ARG A 96 -4.95 9.15 -0.76
N ALA A 97 -4.82 8.06 -1.53
CA ALA A 97 -5.90 7.58 -2.39
C ALA A 97 -7.15 7.18 -1.58
N MET A 98 -6.96 6.56 -0.42
CA MET A 98 -8.07 6.17 0.46
C MET A 98 -8.73 7.36 1.15
N VAL A 99 -8.00 8.41 1.55
CA VAL A 99 -8.58 9.59 2.21
C VAL A 99 -9.69 10.21 1.36
N GLY A 100 -9.53 10.28 0.04
CA GLY A 100 -10.56 10.80 -0.86
C GLY A 100 -11.87 10.00 -0.78
N ASN A 101 -11.79 8.67 -0.85
CA ASN A 101 -12.97 7.81 -0.84
C ASN A 101 -13.58 7.62 0.55
N VAL A 102 -12.74 7.56 1.59
CA VAL A 102 -13.17 7.41 2.99
C VAL A 102 -13.88 8.67 3.47
N SER A 103 -13.51 9.86 2.96
CA SER A 103 -14.19 11.11 3.33
C SER A 103 -15.68 11.08 2.99
N LEU A 104 -16.04 10.51 1.85
CA LEU A 104 -17.43 10.41 1.38
C LEU A 104 -18.23 9.42 2.24
N MET A 105 -17.64 8.26 2.54
CA MET A 105 -18.28 7.28 3.43
C MET A 105 -18.41 7.80 4.87
N GLY A 106 -17.39 8.49 5.38
CA GLY A 106 -17.42 9.12 6.71
C GLY A 106 -18.50 10.19 6.82
N PHE A 107 -18.70 10.98 5.76
CA PHE A 107 -19.77 11.97 5.71
C PHE A 107 -21.16 11.34 5.75
N GLN A 108 -21.37 10.27 4.98
CA GLN A 108 -22.64 9.52 5.01
C GLN A 108 -22.95 8.98 6.42
N VAL A 109 -21.98 8.33 7.06
CA VAL A 109 -22.15 7.80 8.43
C VAL A 109 -22.48 8.92 9.42
N THR A 110 -21.80 10.06 9.32
CA THR A 110 -22.04 11.21 10.19
C THR A 110 -23.47 11.75 10.04
N ILE A 111 -23.98 11.84 8.82
CA ILE A 111 -25.37 12.25 8.56
C ILE A 111 -26.37 11.25 9.14
N TYR A 112 -26.19 9.95 8.88
CA TYR A 112 -27.12 8.93 9.39
C TYR A 112 -27.15 8.91 10.93
N CYS A 113 -25.98 8.98 11.58
CA CYS A 113 -25.89 9.10 13.03
C CYS A 113 -26.61 10.35 13.55
N GLY A 114 -26.44 11.50 12.86
CA GLY A 114 -27.14 12.74 13.19
C GLY A 114 -28.67 12.62 13.10
N ILE A 115 -29.18 11.99 12.05
CA ILE A 115 -30.62 11.76 11.86
C ILE A 115 -31.17 10.84 12.95
N VAL A 116 -30.49 9.73 13.25
CA VAL A 116 -30.92 8.78 14.29
C VAL A 116 -30.93 9.45 15.66
N LEU A 117 -29.90 10.23 16.00
CA LEU A 117 -29.85 11.00 17.24
C LEU A 117 -30.98 12.03 17.31
N PHE A 118 -31.23 12.76 16.22
CA PHE A 118 -32.32 13.73 16.17
C PHE A 118 -33.69 13.08 16.39
N LEU A 119 -33.96 11.96 15.71
CA LEU A 119 -35.22 11.21 15.89
C LEU A 119 -35.36 10.65 17.30
N ALA A 120 -34.28 10.15 17.91
CA ALA A 120 -34.28 9.69 19.29
C ALA A 120 -34.59 10.83 20.27
N CYS A 121 -34.00 12.02 20.08
CA CYS A 121 -34.30 13.20 20.88
C CYS A 121 -35.78 13.63 20.74
N VAL A 122 -36.32 13.65 19.51
CA VAL A 122 -37.73 13.97 19.27
C VAL A 122 -38.65 12.95 19.95
N ALA A 123 -38.35 11.65 19.83
CA ALA A 123 -39.14 10.60 20.48
C ALA A 123 -39.14 10.74 22.01
N LEU A 124 -37.98 11.05 22.63
CA LEU A 124 -37.87 11.28 24.06
C LEU A 124 -38.67 12.51 24.53
N LEU A 125 -38.68 13.58 23.75
CA LEU A 125 -39.44 14.80 24.06
C LEU A 125 -40.96 14.61 23.89
N MET A 126 -41.38 13.80 22.91
CA MET A 126 -42.80 13.53 22.66
C MET A 126 -43.42 12.51 23.63
N TYR A 127 -42.62 11.56 24.14
CA TYR A 127 -43.09 10.53 25.06
C TYR A 127 -42.38 10.57 26.43
N PRO A 128 -42.45 11.69 27.18
CA PRO A 128 -41.78 11.81 28.48
C PRO A 128 -42.34 10.84 29.53
N GLY A 129 -43.58 10.37 29.35
CA GLY A 129 -44.28 9.49 30.31
C GLY A 129 -43.85 8.02 30.29
N TRP A 130 -43.24 7.53 29.20
CA TRP A 130 -42.92 6.10 29.06
C TRP A 130 -41.63 5.69 29.79
N PHE A 131 -40.71 6.65 30.01
CA PHE A 131 -39.47 6.40 30.74
C PHE A 131 -39.62 6.47 32.27
N LEU A 132 -40.72 7.07 32.77
CA LEU A 132 -41.02 7.19 34.21
C LEU A 132 -41.82 6.01 34.78
N SER A 133 -42.22 5.04 33.95
CA SER A 133 -43.04 3.89 34.34
C SER A 133 -42.27 2.55 34.37
N LEU A 134 -40.95 2.59 34.19
CA LEU A 134 -40.01 1.48 34.41
C LEU A 134 -39.11 1.79 35.62
#